data_AF-F2E767-F1
#
_entry.id   AF-F2E767-F1
#
_cell.length_a   1.000
_cell.length_b   1.000
_cell.length_c   1.000
_cell.angle_alpha   90.00
_cell.angle_beta   90.00
_cell.angle_gamma   90.00
#
_symmetry.space_group_name_H-M   'P 1'
#
loop_
_entity.id
_entity.type
_entity.pdbx_description
1 polymer ?
#
loop_
_entity_poly.entity_id
_entity_poly.type
_entity_poly.pdbx_seq_one_letter_code
_entity_poly.pdbx_strand_id
1 'polypeptide(L)'
;MLRLRSCVLTQLLSSPPRSPATQLRRLISAAAPTISPNPTSFAVEDYLVDTCGLARPQALEASAKLSHLKSPANPDAVLAFLAGLGLSGADVASVVAKDPPFLCASVERTLAPVVAGLTALGLSRPDIAGLVSLSRERFRRMSIVSKLQYYLRFFGSFGSLLPALRRGLCLLSANLETVVKPNVAFLRECGLVDRDIAKLCVAQPWLLASNTQRVRAVVALAEGIGVPRGCRMFRHALHAVGRLSKEKIAAKVGYLKATFRWSDAEVGVVVSKFPYVLLSSNQMLQSKSEFLIPEVGLEPAYIAHRPALLLYSLEGRMKPRYYVLKFLKENGLLDHDRDYYNAVKLAEKVFVEKFICPHQEAALHLTKDYDAACKGEMPTNFRFT
;
A
#
# COMPACT_ATOMS: atom_id res chain seq x y z
N MET A 1 -39.45 39.03 19.71
CA MET A 1 -38.13 39.09 20.39
C MET A 1 -37.16 39.78 19.46
N LEU A 2 -36.65 40.91 19.92
CA LEU A 2 -35.89 41.92 19.19
C LEU A 2 -34.38 41.65 19.23
N ARG A 3 -33.68 42.35 18.31
CA ARG A 3 -32.25 42.73 18.25
C ARG A 3 -31.40 41.89 17.30
N LEU A 4 -31.30 42.24 16.02
CA LEU A 4 -30.71 43.43 15.35
C LEU A 4 -29.19 43.58 15.54
N ARG A 5 -28.51 43.36 14.41
CA ARG A 5 -27.17 43.82 14.00
C ARG A 5 -27.12 45.35 13.95
N SER A 6 -25.95 45.95 14.22
CA SER A 6 -25.23 46.85 13.28
C SER A 6 -24.09 47.67 13.95
N CYS A 7 -23.02 47.88 13.16
CA CYS A 7 -22.19 49.10 12.96
C CYS A 7 -21.40 49.74 14.13
N VAL A 8 -20.34 50.55 13.99
CA VAL A 8 -19.17 50.76 13.09
C VAL A 8 -18.50 52.07 13.60
N LEU A 9 -17.16 52.09 13.68
CA LEU A 9 -16.19 53.22 13.61
C LEU A 9 -16.16 54.43 14.59
N THR A 10 -14.89 54.77 14.95
CA THR A 10 -14.24 56.12 15.11
C THR A 10 -14.63 57.02 16.30
N GLN A 11 -13.79 57.87 16.91
CA GLN A 11 -12.34 58.19 16.90
C GLN A 11 -12.05 59.12 18.10
N LEU A 12 -10.83 59.02 18.65
CA LEU A 12 -9.93 60.08 19.18
C LEU A 12 -10.43 61.21 20.10
N LEU A 13 -9.77 61.36 21.26
CA LEU A 13 -9.34 62.66 21.82
C LEU A 13 -7.95 62.54 22.50
N SER A 14 -7.07 63.47 22.14
CA SER A 14 -5.69 63.75 22.61
C SER A 14 -5.64 64.18 24.10
N SER A 15 -4.54 64.04 24.86
CA SER A 15 -3.34 64.91 24.85
C SER A 15 -2.35 64.55 26.02
N PRO A 16 -1.10 65.09 26.05
CA PRO A 16 0.10 64.56 26.75
C PRO A 16 0.60 65.50 27.89
N PRO A 17 1.92 65.68 28.22
CA PRO A 17 3.06 64.79 28.53
C PRO A 17 3.74 65.12 29.89
N ARG A 18 4.75 64.33 30.32
CA ARG A 18 6.11 64.80 30.75
C ARG A 18 6.93 63.69 31.45
N SER A 19 8.14 63.46 30.95
CA SER A 19 9.31 63.00 31.72
C SER A 19 10.25 64.22 31.89
N PRO A 20 11.28 64.26 32.76
CA PRO A 20 12.48 63.40 32.62
C PRO A 20 13.29 63.02 33.90
N ALA A 21 14.19 62.05 33.68
CA ALA A 21 15.57 61.89 34.19
C ALA A 21 15.88 61.69 35.69
N THR A 22 16.63 60.62 36.00
CA THR A 22 18.05 60.59 36.45
C THR A 22 18.44 59.15 36.83
N GLN A 23 19.34 58.48 36.12
CA GLN A 23 20.82 58.39 36.24
C GLN A 23 21.31 57.06 36.84
N LEU A 24 22.28 56.48 36.13
CA LEU A 24 23.04 55.25 36.37
C LEU A 24 23.89 55.30 37.65
N ARG A 25 24.10 54.12 38.27
CA ARG A 25 25.45 53.60 38.56
C ARG A 25 25.45 52.09 38.85
N ARG A 26 26.32 51.40 38.12
CA ARG A 26 26.80 50.02 38.32
C ARG A 26 27.29 49.80 39.75
N LEU A 27 27.13 48.58 40.28
CA LEU A 27 28.23 47.85 40.92
C LEU A 27 28.05 46.33 40.70
N ILE A 28 29.15 45.72 40.28
CA ILE A 28 29.38 44.29 40.06
C ILE A 28 29.66 43.68 41.44
N SER A 29 29.01 42.57 41.79
CA SER A 29 29.41 41.74 42.92
C SER A 29 29.38 40.28 42.51
N ALA A 30 30.51 39.61 42.72
CA ALA A 30 30.79 38.23 42.36
C ALA A 30 29.96 37.27 43.22
N ALA A 31 29.23 36.36 42.56
CA ALA A 31 28.56 35.27 43.24
C ALA A 31 29.54 34.09 43.43
N ALA A 32 29.77 33.72 44.69
CA ALA A 32 30.33 32.44 45.07
C ALA A 32 29.46 31.28 44.55
N PRO A 33 30.02 30.09 44.27
CA PRO A 33 29.24 28.96 43.81
C PRO A 33 28.32 28.49 44.93
N THR A 34 27.02 28.74 44.78
CA THR A 34 25.98 28.07 45.56
C THR A 34 25.94 26.61 45.11
N ILE A 35 26.55 25.76 45.93
CA ILE A 35 26.34 24.31 45.93
C ILE A 35 24.84 24.09 46.10
N SER A 36 24.17 23.68 45.03
CA SER A 36 22.77 23.28 45.07
C SER A 36 22.65 21.90 45.73
N PRO A 37 21.81 21.72 46.75
CA PRO A 37 21.57 20.42 47.35
C PRO A 37 20.50 19.69 46.52
N ASN A 38 20.89 18.69 45.72
CA ASN A 38 20.12 17.47 45.47
C ASN A 38 20.93 16.51 44.57
N PRO A 39 21.02 15.20 44.89
CA PRO A 39 21.56 14.22 43.97
C PRO A 39 20.58 14.04 42.80
N THR A 40 20.96 14.61 41.65
CA THR A 40 20.71 14.13 40.27
C THR A 40 19.42 13.34 40.06
N SER A 41 18.29 14.03 39.89
CA SER A 41 17.14 13.43 39.20
C SER A 41 17.59 13.04 37.79
N PHE A 42 17.39 11.79 37.39
CA PHE A 42 17.71 11.31 36.05
C PHE A 42 17.05 12.21 34.99
N ALA A 43 17.87 12.97 34.26
CA ALA A 43 17.43 13.88 33.21
C ALA A 43 17.03 13.08 31.97
N VAL A 44 15.81 12.53 31.98
CA VAL A 44 15.31 11.62 30.94
C VAL A 44 15.38 12.24 29.56
N GLU A 45 15.06 13.53 29.40
CA GLU A 45 15.11 14.20 28.11
C GLU A 45 16.53 14.26 27.54
N ASP A 46 17.50 14.74 28.32
CA ASP A 46 18.91 14.82 27.89
C ASP A 46 19.47 13.41 27.60
N TYR A 47 19.12 12.41 28.42
CA TYR A 47 19.46 11.01 28.16
C TYR A 47 18.93 10.51 26.80
N LEU A 48 17.68 10.85 26.45
CA LEU A 48 17.08 10.44 25.18
C LEU A 48 17.78 11.11 23.98
N VAL A 49 18.29 12.33 24.14
CA VAL A 49 19.06 13.02 23.11
C VAL A 49 20.46 12.40 22.99
N ASP A 50 21.19 12.36 24.09
CA ASP A 50 22.62 12.02 24.10
C ASP A 50 22.88 10.53 23.87
N THR A 51 22.02 9.67 24.44
CA THR A 51 22.22 8.21 24.44
C THR A 51 21.35 7.51 23.41
N CYS A 52 20.07 7.92 23.29
CA CYS A 52 19.15 7.31 22.32
C CYS A 52 19.16 7.98 20.94
N GLY A 53 19.84 9.13 20.78
CA GLY A 53 19.96 9.83 19.50
C GLY A 53 18.66 10.47 19.00
N LEU A 54 17.73 10.81 19.89
CA LEU A 54 16.48 11.47 19.53
C LEU A 54 16.71 12.96 19.25
N ALA A 55 15.95 13.52 18.30
CA ALA A 55 15.87 14.96 18.16
C ALA A 55 15.19 15.57 19.39
N ARG A 56 15.62 16.76 19.83
CA ARG A 56 15.12 17.40 21.06
C ARG A 56 13.59 17.49 21.17
N PRO A 57 12.84 17.85 20.11
CA PRO A 57 11.37 17.82 20.16
C PRO A 57 10.78 16.42 20.44
N GLN A 58 11.36 15.36 19.85
CA GLN A 58 10.93 13.98 20.09
C GLN A 58 11.29 13.51 21.50
N ALA A 59 12.48 13.90 21.99
CA ALA A 59 12.93 13.59 23.34
C ALA A 59 12.00 14.21 24.40
N LEU A 60 11.55 15.46 24.19
CA LEU A 60 10.62 16.15 25.08
C LEU A 60 9.24 15.47 25.13
N GLU A 61 8.68 15.04 23.99
CA GLU A 61 7.43 14.27 23.97
C GLU A 61 7.59 12.88 24.61
N ALA A 62 8.74 12.25 24.41
CA ALA A 62 9.03 10.92 24.93
C ALA A 62 9.30 10.92 26.44
N SER A 63 9.99 11.94 26.96
CA SER A 63 10.31 12.08 28.39
C SER A 63 9.05 12.20 29.24
N ALA A 64 8.00 12.85 28.74
CA ALA A 64 6.70 12.91 29.41
C ALA A 64 6.08 11.53 29.68
N LYS A 65 6.32 10.54 28.79
CA LYS A 65 5.85 9.15 28.96
C LYS A 65 6.74 8.31 29.89
N LEU A 66 7.89 8.87 30.26
CA LEU A 66 8.96 8.23 31.03
C LEU A 66 9.26 8.97 32.34
N SER A 67 8.37 9.86 32.78
CA SER A 67 8.53 10.72 33.96
C SER A 67 8.78 9.98 35.28
N HIS A 68 8.47 8.68 35.34
CA HIS A 68 8.70 7.83 36.49
C HIS A 68 10.11 7.20 36.54
N LEU A 69 10.90 7.28 35.46
CA LEU A 69 12.25 6.74 35.43
C LEU A 69 13.18 7.57 36.31
N LYS A 70 13.91 6.90 37.20
CA LYS A 70 14.85 7.51 38.15
C LYS A 70 16.31 7.14 37.90
N SER A 71 16.57 6.25 36.94
CA SER A 71 17.90 5.67 36.68
C SER A 71 18.00 5.20 35.22
N PRO A 72 19.20 5.30 34.60
CA PRO A 72 19.44 4.79 33.26
C PRO A 72 19.65 3.27 33.21
N ALA A 73 19.79 2.57 34.35
CA ALA A 73 20.20 1.16 34.36
C ALA A 73 19.31 0.22 33.53
N ASN A 74 17.98 0.36 33.60
CA ASN A 74 17.07 -0.45 32.78
C ASN A 74 17.07 0.00 31.31
N PRO A 75 16.94 1.30 30.99
CA PRO A 75 17.16 1.81 29.64
C PRO A 75 18.45 1.30 28.99
N ASP A 76 19.60 1.40 29.68
CA ASP A 76 20.91 0.93 29.19
C ASP A 76 20.90 -0.56 28.89
N ALA A 77 20.32 -1.37 29.78
CA ALA A 77 20.18 -2.81 29.57
C ALA A 77 19.32 -3.13 28.33
N VAL A 78 18.23 -2.37 28.11
CA VAL A 78 17.39 -2.51 26.90
C VAL A 78 18.16 -2.09 25.66
N LEU A 79 18.91 -1.00 25.69
CA LEU A 79 19.72 -0.54 24.56
C LEU A 79 20.81 -1.56 24.20
N ALA A 80 21.54 -2.08 25.19
CA ALA A 80 22.53 -3.13 25.01
C ALA A 80 21.92 -4.40 24.42
N PHE A 81 20.72 -4.79 24.88
CA PHE A 81 19.97 -5.91 24.33
C PHE A 81 19.61 -5.71 22.86
N LEU A 82 19.11 -4.52 22.49
CA LEU A 82 18.79 -4.19 21.10
C LEU A 82 20.02 -4.18 20.19
N ALA A 83 21.15 -3.65 20.68
CA ALA A 83 22.42 -3.71 19.97
C ALA A 83 22.88 -5.16 19.77
N GLY A 84 22.71 -6.03 20.77
CA GLY A 84 22.99 -7.47 20.68
C GLY A 84 22.11 -8.23 19.67
N LEU A 85 20.93 -7.71 19.35
CA LEU A 85 20.08 -8.21 18.26
C LEU A 85 20.51 -7.70 16.88
N GLY A 86 21.40 -6.70 16.82
CA GLY A 86 21.92 -6.11 15.60
C GLY A 86 21.16 -4.87 15.12
N LEU A 87 20.39 -4.20 15.97
CA LEU A 87 19.77 -2.91 15.61
C LEU A 87 20.83 -1.80 15.55
N SER A 88 20.74 -0.94 14.54
CA SER A 88 21.57 0.27 14.47
C SER A 88 21.08 1.33 15.47
N GLY A 89 21.94 2.29 15.82
CA GLY A 89 21.53 3.43 16.67
C GLY A 89 20.33 4.19 16.09
N ALA A 90 20.25 4.32 14.76
CA ALA A 90 19.12 4.97 14.09
C ALA A 90 17.82 4.15 14.21
N ASP A 91 17.89 2.81 14.11
CA ASP A 91 16.73 1.95 14.32
C ASP A 91 16.24 2.01 15.76
N VAL A 92 17.17 1.99 16.72
CA VAL A 92 16.87 2.15 18.14
C VAL A 92 16.20 3.50 18.42
N ALA A 93 16.75 4.60 17.90
CA ALA A 93 16.14 5.93 18.01
C ALA A 93 14.71 5.93 17.46
N SER A 94 14.46 5.27 16.32
CA SER A 94 13.13 5.13 15.72
C SER A 94 12.16 4.35 16.61
N VAL A 95 12.62 3.26 17.23
CA VAL A 95 11.82 2.44 18.15
C VAL A 95 11.44 3.27 19.38
N VAL A 96 12.42 3.92 20.01
CA VAL A 96 12.22 4.74 21.21
C VAL A 96 11.31 5.92 20.92
N ALA A 97 11.47 6.61 19.78
CA ALA A 97 10.60 7.74 19.42
C ALA A 97 9.12 7.31 19.24
N LYS A 98 8.88 6.14 18.63
CA LYS A 98 7.51 5.62 18.43
C LYS A 98 6.90 5.05 19.71
N ASP A 99 7.75 4.52 20.58
CA ASP A 99 7.34 3.79 21.77
C ASP A 99 8.30 3.99 22.95
N PRO A 100 8.33 5.17 23.60
CA PRO A 100 9.26 5.45 24.69
C PRO A 100 9.22 4.43 25.85
N PRO A 101 8.04 3.92 26.27
CA PRO A 101 7.95 2.87 27.30
C PRO A 101 8.66 1.55 26.95
N PHE A 102 9.15 1.37 25.72
CA PHE A 102 10.03 0.24 25.37
C PHE A 102 11.28 0.20 26.25
N LEU A 103 11.84 1.36 26.61
CA LEU A 103 12.99 1.47 27.52
C LEU A 103 12.70 1.01 28.95
N CYS A 104 11.43 0.85 29.32
CA CYS A 104 11.01 0.32 30.62
C CYS A 104 10.76 -1.20 30.60
N ALA A 105 10.87 -1.86 29.45
CA ALA A 105 10.64 -3.29 29.36
C ALA A 105 11.75 -4.06 30.11
N SER A 106 11.37 -5.13 30.80
CA SER A 106 12.35 -6.03 31.42
C SER A 106 12.99 -6.89 30.34
N VAL A 107 14.32 -6.84 30.23
CA VAL A 107 15.08 -7.70 29.32
C VAL A 107 14.88 -9.16 29.70
N GLU A 108 15.09 -9.51 30.97
CA GLU A 108 15.02 -10.90 31.45
C GLU A 108 13.61 -11.48 31.42
N ARG A 109 12.60 -10.72 31.85
CA ARG A 109 11.24 -11.25 32.01
C ARG A 109 10.38 -11.13 30.75
N THR A 110 10.73 -10.22 29.83
CA THR A 110 9.88 -9.92 28.67
C THR A 110 10.64 -10.04 27.36
N LEU A 111 11.68 -9.24 27.13
CA LEU A 111 12.29 -9.14 25.79
C LEU A 111 13.06 -10.41 25.40
N ALA A 112 13.89 -10.96 26.28
CA ALA A 112 14.64 -12.17 26.02
C ALA A 112 13.72 -13.39 25.81
N PRO A 113 12.68 -13.61 26.64
CA PRO A 113 11.68 -14.65 26.38
C PRO A 113 10.94 -14.48 25.04
N VAL A 114 10.56 -13.25 24.66
CA VAL A 114 9.96 -12.98 23.35
C VAL A 114 10.92 -13.38 22.22
N VAL A 115 12.17 -12.93 22.28
CA VAL A 115 13.19 -13.26 21.27
C VAL A 115 13.42 -14.77 21.20
N ALA A 116 13.58 -15.45 22.33
CA ALA A 116 13.74 -16.89 22.38
C ALA A 116 12.55 -17.62 21.74
N GLY A 117 11.32 -17.17 22.04
CA GLY A 117 10.10 -17.69 21.43
C GLY A 117 10.07 -17.49 19.91
N LEU A 118 10.46 -16.31 19.41
CA LEU A 118 10.52 -16.03 17.98
C LEU A 118 11.63 -16.83 17.27
N THR A 119 12.78 -17.01 17.90
CA THR A 119 13.85 -17.88 17.40
C THR A 119 13.39 -19.34 17.33
N ALA A 120 12.64 -19.83 18.34
CA ALA A 120 12.05 -21.17 18.31
C ALA A 120 11.00 -21.34 17.19
N LEU A 121 10.41 -20.25 16.69
CA LEU A 121 9.54 -20.25 15.50
C LEU A 121 10.32 -20.19 14.17
N GLY A 122 11.65 -20.18 14.22
CA GLY A 122 12.53 -20.17 13.05
C GLY A 122 12.87 -18.78 12.51
N LEU A 123 12.60 -17.69 13.25
CA LEU A 123 13.04 -16.35 12.83
C LEU A 123 14.52 -16.17 13.11
N SER A 124 15.24 -15.64 12.12
CA SER A 124 16.65 -15.27 12.26
C SER A 124 16.80 -13.99 13.11
N ARG A 125 18.02 -13.72 13.61
CA ARG A 125 18.29 -12.45 14.33
C ARG A 125 17.93 -11.22 13.48
N PRO A 126 18.28 -11.13 12.18
CA PRO A 126 17.84 -10.04 11.32
C PRO A 126 16.32 -9.92 11.18
N ASP A 127 15.59 -11.04 11.09
CA ASP A 127 14.12 -11.03 11.04
C ASP A 127 13.52 -10.44 12.32
N ILE A 128 14.06 -10.83 13.47
CA ILE A 128 13.63 -10.35 14.79
C ILE A 128 13.95 -8.86 14.93
N ALA A 129 15.15 -8.42 14.53
CA ALA A 129 15.53 -7.01 14.54
C ALA A 129 14.58 -6.17 13.65
N GLY A 130 14.30 -6.64 12.44
CA GLY A 130 13.34 -6.01 11.55
C GLY A 130 11.92 -5.97 12.14
N LEU A 131 11.51 -7.01 12.88
CA LEU A 131 10.23 -7.07 13.56
C LEU A 131 10.14 -6.07 14.72
N VAL A 132 11.22 -5.84 15.50
CA VAL A 132 11.27 -4.82 16.55
C VAL A 132 10.93 -3.45 15.97
N SER A 133 11.59 -3.06 14.88
CA SER A 133 11.39 -1.76 14.21
C SER A 133 9.97 -1.58 13.66
N LEU A 134 9.26 -2.67 13.35
CA LEU A 134 7.90 -2.66 12.83
C LEU A 134 6.82 -2.70 13.93
N SER A 135 7.04 -3.46 15.00
CA SER A 135 5.96 -3.95 15.86
C SER A 135 5.53 -3.01 16.99
N ARG A 136 6.17 -1.84 17.13
CA ARG A 136 5.85 -0.81 18.15
C ARG A 136 5.66 -1.46 19.55
N GLU A 137 4.61 -1.08 20.27
CA GLU A 137 4.30 -1.57 21.61
C GLU A 137 3.99 -3.07 21.69
N ARG A 138 3.79 -3.74 20.55
CA ARG A 138 3.42 -5.15 20.50
C ARG A 138 4.62 -6.06 20.75
N PHE A 139 5.84 -5.63 20.38
CA PHE A 139 7.02 -6.46 20.56
C PHE A 139 7.30 -6.73 22.04
N ARG A 140 7.05 -5.75 22.92
CA ARG A 140 7.19 -5.90 24.37
C ARG A 140 6.03 -6.65 25.05
N ARG A 141 5.19 -7.37 24.30
CA ARG A 141 4.11 -8.20 24.84
C ARG A 141 4.34 -9.66 24.44
N MET A 142 4.31 -10.56 25.42
CA MET A 142 4.50 -12.02 25.20
C MET A 142 3.52 -12.61 24.18
N SER A 143 2.31 -12.04 24.04
CA SER A 143 1.33 -12.47 23.04
C SER A 143 1.78 -12.32 21.59
N ILE A 144 2.84 -11.57 21.29
CA ILE A 144 3.39 -11.48 19.93
C ILE A 144 3.87 -12.84 19.41
N VAL A 145 4.43 -13.68 20.29
CA VAL A 145 4.95 -15.01 19.92
C VAL A 145 3.80 -15.90 19.42
N SER A 146 2.72 -16.02 20.19
CA SER A 146 1.56 -16.83 19.79
C SER A 146 0.88 -16.32 18.52
N LYS A 147 0.84 -14.99 18.33
CA LYS A 147 0.30 -14.39 17.10
C LYS A 147 1.15 -14.72 15.88
N LEU A 148 2.46 -14.54 15.98
CA LEU A 148 3.35 -14.86 14.88
C LEU A 148 3.40 -16.36 14.61
N GLN A 149 3.30 -17.21 15.63
CA GLN A 149 3.16 -18.64 15.43
C GLN A 149 1.95 -18.99 14.54
N TYR A 150 0.79 -18.36 14.79
CA TYR A 150 -0.38 -18.53 13.92
C TYR A 150 -0.11 -18.03 12.50
N TYR A 151 0.41 -16.80 12.36
CA TYR A 151 0.64 -16.21 11.05
C TYR A 151 1.71 -16.94 10.24
N LEU A 152 2.78 -17.43 10.86
CA LEU A 152 3.81 -18.20 10.17
C LEU A 152 3.25 -19.50 9.60
N ARG A 153 2.40 -20.21 10.35
CA ARG A 153 1.68 -21.39 9.83
C ARG A 153 0.75 -21.01 8.68
N PHE A 154 0.03 -19.90 8.81
CA PHE A 154 -0.95 -19.46 7.82
C PHE A 154 -0.34 -18.93 6.51
N PHE A 155 0.74 -18.15 6.59
CA PHE A 155 1.46 -17.58 5.44
C PHE A 155 2.57 -18.51 4.93
N GLY A 156 2.91 -19.57 5.67
CA GLY A 156 3.95 -20.55 5.36
C GLY A 156 5.39 -20.11 5.64
N SER A 157 5.67 -18.81 5.72
CA SER A 157 7.01 -18.28 6.04
C SER A 157 6.96 -16.83 6.54
N PHE A 158 8.01 -16.41 7.24
CA PHE A 158 8.15 -15.00 7.64
C PHE A 158 8.30 -14.07 6.42
N GLY A 159 9.04 -14.50 5.40
CA GLY A 159 9.21 -13.72 4.16
C GLY A 159 7.88 -13.45 3.43
N SER A 160 6.92 -14.38 3.49
CA SER A 160 5.58 -14.18 2.93
C SER A 160 4.67 -13.31 3.82
N LEU A 161 4.89 -13.33 5.14
CA LEU A 161 4.16 -12.54 6.13
C LEU A 161 4.63 -11.07 6.17
N LEU A 162 5.93 -10.84 6.03
CA LEU A 162 6.57 -9.53 6.21
C LEU A 162 5.95 -8.42 5.34
N PRO A 163 5.63 -8.63 4.04
CA PRO A 163 4.92 -7.62 3.24
C PRO A 163 3.56 -7.22 3.82
N ALA A 164 2.82 -8.16 4.41
CA ALA A 164 1.53 -7.89 5.04
C ALA A 164 1.72 -7.06 6.33
N LEU A 165 2.71 -7.40 7.16
CA LEU A 165 3.04 -6.66 8.38
C LEU A 165 3.47 -5.21 8.07
N ARG A 166 4.30 -5.01 7.04
CA ARG A 166 4.74 -3.67 6.60
C ARG A 166 3.58 -2.80 6.10
N ARG A 167 2.58 -3.40 5.45
CA ARG A 167 1.39 -2.69 4.95
C ARG A 167 0.33 -2.47 6.01
N GLY A 168 0.34 -3.26 7.09
CA GLY A 168 -0.69 -3.17 8.13
C GLY A 168 -0.23 -3.74 9.47
N LEU A 169 0.13 -2.85 10.39
CA LEU A 169 0.29 -3.19 11.81
C LEU A 169 -1.01 -3.70 12.44
N CYS A 170 -2.15 -3.51 11.76
CA CYS A 170 -3.45 -4.00 12.19
C CYS A 170 -3.47 -5.52 12.43
N LEU A 171 -2.65 -6.32 11.74
CA LEU A 171 -2.56 -7.77 11.99
C LEU A 171 -1.95 -8.07 13.37
N LEU A 172 -0.93 -7.31 13.77
CA LEU A 172 -0.36 -7.43 15.10
C LEU A 172 -1.32 -6.89 16.14
N SER A 173 -2.09 -5.85 15.79
CA SER A 173 -3.06 -5.19 16.65
C SER A 173 -4.32 -6.00 16.94
N ALA A 174 -4.92 -6.63 15.93
CA ALA A 174 -6.18 -7.35 16.02
C ALA A 174 -6.13 -8.56 16.95
N ASN A 175 -7.24 -8.86 17.62
CA ASN A 175 -7.36 -10.06 18.44
C ASN A 175 -7.37 -11.30 17.54
N LEU A 176 -6.53 -12.29 17.86
CA LEU A 176 -6.39 -13.48 17.04
C LEU A 176 -7.65 -14.35 17.08
N GLU A 177 -8.22 -14.56 18.26
CA GLU A 177 -9.35 -15.47 18.48
C GLU A 177 -10.68 -14.85 18.07
N THR A 178 -10.89 -13.56 18.36
CA THR A 178 -12.21 -12.93 18.17
C THR A 178 -12.35 -12.18 16.85
N VAL A 179 -11.26 -11.95 16.11
CA VAL A 179 -11.29 -11.19 14.84
C VAL A 179 -10.64 -11.97 13.71
N VAL A 180 -9.36 -12.31 13.84
CA VAL A 180 -8.57 -12.87 12.73
C VAL A 180 -9.05 -14.27 12.35
N LYS A 181 -9.14 -15.19 13.32
CA LYS A 181 -9.59 -16.57 13.05
C LYS A 181 -11.02 -16.63 12.50
N PRO A 182 -12.03 -15.90 13.04
CA PRO A 182 -13.36 -15.85 12.46
C PRO A 182 -13.38 -15.32 11.02
N ASN A 183 -12.59 -14.28 10.71
CA ASN A 183 -12.50 -13.78 9.33
C ASN A 183 -11.86 -14.80 8.39
N VAL A 184 -10.80 -15.49 8.83
CA VAL A 184 -10.19 -16.58 8.05
C VAL A 184 -11.18 -17.73 7.84
N ALA A 185 -11.91 -18.14 8.87
CA ALA A 185 -12.93 -19.18 8.77
C ALA A 185 -14.04 -18.80 7.78
N PHE A 186 -14.56 -17.57 7.87
CA PHE A 186 -15.58 -17.07 6.94
C PHE A 186 -15.08 -17.02 5.48
N LEU A 187 -13.83 -16.63 5.25
CA LEU A 187 -13.25 -16.65 3.90
C LEU A 187 -13.06 -18.07 3.36
N ARG A 188 -12.77 -19.05 4.24
CA ARG A 188 -12.75 -20.48 3.87
C ARG A 188 -14.14 -20.99 3.49
N GLU A 189 -15.17 -20.61 4.25
CA GLU A 189 -16.58 -20.90 3.90
C GLU A 189 -16.97 -20.29 2.54
N CYS A 190 -16.33 -19.19 2.14
CA CYS A 190 -16.49 -18.61 0.80
C CYS A 190 -15.69 -19.33 -0.29
N GLY A 191 -15.06 -20.46 0.03
CA GLY A 191 -14.33 -21.31 -0.91
C GLY A 191 -12.89 -20.86 -1.20
N LEU A 192 -12.30 -19.97 -0.39
CA LEU A 192 -10.87 -19.67 -0.49
C LEU A 192 -10.03 -20.64 0.33
N VAL A 193 -8.92 -21.10 -0.25
CA VAL A 193 -7.87 -21.82 0.49
C VAL A 193 -6.91 -20.85 1.18
N ASP A 194 -6.22 -21.30 2.23
CA ASP A 194 -5.30 -20.48 3.04
C ASP A 194 -4.28 -19.70 2.19
N ARG A 195 -3.73 -20.36 1.15
CA ARG A 195 -2.80 -19.72 0.21
C ARG A 195 -3.40 -18.48 -0.48
N ASP A 196 -4.67 -18.55 -0.87
CA ASP A 196 -5.35 -17.43 -1.54
C ASP A 196 -5.72 -16.33 -0.56
N ILE A 197 -6.15 -16.69 0.65
CA ILE A 197 -6.42 -15.74 1.73
C ILE A 197 -5.14 -15.01 2.14
N ALA A 198 -4.01 -15.72 2.26
CA ALA A 198 -2.71 -15.15 2.56
C ALA A 198 -2.27 -14.14 1.47
N LYS A 199 -2.39 -14.51 0.19
CA LYS A 199 -2.11 -13.59 -0.95
C LYS A 199 -3.01 -12.35 -0.93
N LEU A 200 -4.30 -12.52 -0.63
CA LEU A 200 -5.23 -11.41 -0.49
C LEU A 200 -4.83 -10.50 0.69
N CYS A 201 -4.43 -11.10 1.82
CA CYS A 201 -4.00 -10.40 3.02
C CYS A 201 -2.69 -9.61 2.81
N VAL A 202 -1.74 -10.11 2.02
CA VAL A 202 -0.54 -9.34 1.62
C VAL A 202 -0.93 -8.03 0.95
N ALA A 203 -1.96 -8.05 0.09
CA ALA A 203 -2.44 -6.84 -0.55
C ALA A 203 -3.27 -5.95 0.38
N GLN A 204 -4.09 -6.56 1.24
CA GLN A 204 -5.08 -5.91 2.10
C GLN A 204 -5.13 -6.54 3.50
N PRO A 205 -4.17 -6.22 4.39
CA PRO A 205 -4.09 -6.82 5.73
C PRO A 205 -5.34 -6.58 6.59
N TRP A 206 -6.01 -5.44 6.35
CA TRP A 206 -7.23 -5.06 7.05
C TRP A 206 -8.37 -6.08 6.92
N LEU A 207 -8.40 -6.88 5.84
CA LEU A 207 -9.46 -7.88 5.64
C LEU A 207 -9.48 -8.93 6.75
N LEU A 208 -8.33 -9.29 7.32
CA LEU A 208 -8.27 -10.21 8.45
C LEU A 208 -8.41 -9.50 9.80
N ALA A 209 -8.02 -8.22 9.87
CA ALA A 209 -7.96 -7.45 11.10
C ALA A 209 -9.21 -6.60 11.41
N SER A 210 -10.21 -6.58 10.53
CA SER A 210 -11.42 -5.76 10.69
C SER A 210 -12.62 -6.55 11.21
N ASN A 211 -13.67 -5.84 11.61
CA ASN A 211 -14.95 -6.45 11.96
C ASN A 211 -15.46 -7.34 10.81
N THR A 212 -15.89 -8.56 11.15
CA THR A 212 -16.46 -9.57 10.25
C THR A 212 -17.59 -9.04 9.36
N GLN A 213 -18.41 -8.12 9.85
CA GLN A 213 -19.49 -7.51 9.05
C GLN A 213 -18.96 -6.72 7.85
N ARG A 214 -17.81 -6.07 8.00
CA ARG A 214 -17.15 -5.38 6.89
C ARG A 214 -16.61 -6.37 5.86
N VAL A 215 -16.09 -7.51 6.31
CA VAL A 215 -15.63 -8.59 5.41
C VAL A 215 -16.80 -9.20 4.65
N ARG A 216 -17.92 -9.45 5.33
CA ARG A 216 -19.19 -9.90 4.72
C ARG A 216 -19.70 -8.93 3.66
N ALA A 217 -19.62 -7.63 3.91
CA ALA A 217 -19.99 -6.62 2.92
C ALA A 217 -19.13 -6.69 1.64
N VAL A 218 -17.81 -6.91 1.77
CA VAL A 218 -16.92 -7.11 0.61
C VAL A 218 -17.26 -8.39 -0.15
N VAL A 219 -17.55 -9.48 0.56
CA VAL A 219 -18.02 -10.73 -0.06
C VAL A 219 -19.32 -10.49 -0.83
N ALA A 220 -20.29 -9.80 -0.24
CA ALA A 220 -21.54 -9.47 -0.91
C ALA A 220 -21.34 -8.56 -2.15
N LEU A 221 -20.37 -7.64 -2.11
CA LEU A 221 -20.01 -6.84 -3.28
C LEU A 221 -19.38 -7.69 -4.39
N ALA A 222 -18.54 -8.66 -4.05
CA ALA A 222 -17.94 -9.58 -5.02
C ALA A 222 -19.02 -10.45 -5.69
N GLU A 223 -19.99 -10.94 -4.92
CA GLU A 223 -21.16 -11.65 -5.44
C GLU A 223 -22.03 -10.73 -6.30
N GLY A 224 -22.24 -9.48 -5.86
CA GLY A 224 -23.04 -8.48 -6.56
C GLY A 224 -22.48 -8.04 -7.92
N ILE A 225 -21.17 -8.18 -8.14
CA ILE A 225 -20.56 -8.00 -9.48
C ILE A 225 -20.56 -9.30 -10.31
N GLY A 226 -21.30 -10.32 -9.88
CA GLY A 226 -21.49 -11.57 -10.62
C GLY A 226 -20.37 -12.60 -10.43
N VAL A 227 -19.56 -12.50 -9.36
CA VAL A 227 -18.50 -13.48 -9.08
C VAL A 227 -18.94 -14.42 -7.95
N PRO A 228 -19.30 -15.68 -8.24
CA PRO A 228 -19.75 -16.62 -7.21
C PRO A 228 -18.61 -17.06 -6.30
N ARG A 229 -18.95 -17.45 -5.06
CA ARG A 229 -18.02 -18.09 -4.12
C ARG A 229 -17.44 -19.37 -4.71
N GLY A 230 -16.27 -19.77 -4.22
CA GLY A 230 -15.58 -20.99 -4.67
C GLY A 230 -14.97 -20.95 -6.08
N CYS A 231 -15.26 -19.94 -6.90
CA CYS A 231 -14.60 -19.81 -8.20
C CYS A 231 -13.17 -19.23 -8.04
N ARG A 232 -12.28 -19.59 -8.97
CA ARG A 232 -10.88 -19.08 -8.97
C ARG A 232 -10.79 -17.54 -9.06
N MET A 233 -11.82 -16.90 -9.61
CA MET A 233 -11.89 -15.45 -9.74
C MET A 233 -12.27 -14.74 -8.43
N PHE A 234 -12.81 -15.47 -7.46
CA PHE A 234 -13.37 -14.88 -6.25
C PHE A 234 -12.32 -14.11 -5.43
N ARG A 235 -11.10 -14.63 -5.29
CA ARG A 235 -9.99 -13.90 -4.63
C ARG A 235 -9.67 -12.56 -5.32
N HIS A 236 -9.79 -12.50 -6.64
CA HIS A 236 -9.51 -11.31 -7.44
C HIS A 236 -10.63 -10.30 -7.35
N ALA A 237 -11.88 -10.78 -7.30
CA ALA A 237 -13.06 -9.97 -7.03
C ALA A 237 -12.96 -9.30 -5.66
N LEU A 238 -12.68 -10.06 -4.59
CA LEU A 238 -12.46 -9.52 -3.24
C LEU A 238 -11.35 -8.47 -3.21
N HIS A 239 -10.25 -8.72 -3.93
CA HIS A 239 -9.16 -7.75 -4.03
C HIS A 239 -9.61 -6.44 -4.68
N ALA A 240 -10.35 -6.53 -5.79
CA ALA A 240 -10.83 -5.36 -6.53
C ALA A 240 -11.85 -4.55 -5.71
N VAL A 241 -12.91 -5.21 -5.23
CA VAL A 241 -14.02 -4.52 -4.56
C VAL A 241 -13.68 -4.09 -3.14
N GLY A 242 -12.76 -4.78 -2.45
CA GLY A 242 -12.34 -4.42 -1.10
C GLY A 242 -11.64 -3.05 -1.00
N ARG A 243 -11.24 -2.44 -2.11
CA ARG A 243 -10.65 -1.09 -2.14
C ARG A 243 -11.66 0.02 -2.42
N LEU A 244 -12.90 -0.34 -2.74
CA LEU A 244 -13.89 0.55 -3.28
C LEU A 244 -15.14 0.56 -2.41
N SER A 245 -15.83 1.70 -2.36
CA SER A 245 -17.19 1.75 -1.82
C SER A 245 -18.19 1.29 -2.89
N LYS A 246 -19.41 0.97 -2.48
CA LYS A 246 -20.50 0.57 -3.41
C LYS A 246 -20.74 1.65 -4.46
N GLU A 247 -20.70 2.93 -4.06
CA GLU A 247 -20.89 4.09 -4.92
C GLU A 247 -19.76 4.22 -5.94
N LYS A 248 -18.51 3.99 -5.51
CA LYS A 248 -17.35 3.99 -6.43
C LYS A 248 -17.43 2.86 -7.45
N ILE A 249 -17.90 1.68 -7.05
CA ILE A 249 -18.12 0.56 -7.97
C ILE A 249 -19.21 0.93 -8.98
N ALA A 250 -20.35 1.44 -8.51
CA ALA A 250 -21.46 1.83 -9.39
C ALA A 250 -21.06 2.93 -10.39
N ALA A 251 -20.37 3.98 -9.93
CA ALA A 251 -19.84 5.03 -10.78
C ALA A 251 -18.87 4.48 -11.82
N LYS A 252 -18.00 3.55 -11.43
CA LYS A 252 -17.04 2.91 -12.34
C LYS A 252 -17.73 2.02 -13.38
N VAL A 253 -18.74 1.27 -12.99
CA VAL A 253 -19.56 0.47 -13.90
C VAL A 253 -20.30 1.37 -14.91
N GLY A 254 -20.91 2.46 -14.44
CA GLY A 254 -21.56 3.44 -15.31
C GLY A 254 -20.59 4.05 -16.33
N TYR A 255 -19.38 4.39 -15.88
CA TYR A 255 -18.31 4.87 -16.76
C TYR A 255 -17.93 3.82 -17.83
N LEU A 256 -17.73 2.57 -17.44
CA LEU A 256 -17.40 1.48 -18.39
C LEU A 256 -18.49 1.29 -19.45
N LYS A 257 -19.76 1.31 -19.04
CA LYS A 257 -20.90 1.23 -19.97
C LYS A 257 -20.87 2.36 -20.99
N ALA A 258 -20.67 3.60 -20.55
CA ALA A 258 -20.63 4.76 -21.44
C ALA A 258 -19.43 4.71 -22.40
N THR A 259 -18.23 4.45 -21.87
CA THR A 259 -16.97 4.46 -22.63
C THR A 259 -16.91 3.36 -23.68
N PHE A 260 -17.34 2.14 -23.34
CA PHE A 260 -17.28 1.00 -24.26
C PHE A 260 -18.61 0.70 -24.97
N ARG A 261 -19.66 1.48 -24.69
CA ARG A 261 -21.02 1.27 -25.22
C ARG A 261 -21.61 -0.09 -24.85
N TRP A 262 -21.30 -0.57 -23.64
CA TRP A 262 -21.81 -1.85 -23.14
C TRP A 262 -23.18 -1.72 -22.49
N SER A 263 -24.01 -2.74 -22.73
CA SER A 263 -25.20 -3.07 -21.96
C SER A 263 -24.85 -3.52 -20.53
N ASP A 264 -25.87 -3.63 -19.68
CA ASP A 264 -25.72 -4.17 -18.32
C ASP A 264 -25.21 -5.63 -18.30
N ALA A 265 -25.66 -6.45 -19.25
CA ALA A 265 -25.20 -7.83 -19.37
C ALA A 265 -23.71 -7.90 -19.75
N GLU A 266 -23.28 -7.10 -20.73
CA GLU A 266 -21.89 -7.08 -21.20
C GLU A 266 -20.92 -6.56 -20.15
N VAL A 267 -21.23 -5.45 -19.48
CA VAL A 267 -20.39 -4.96 -18.39
C VAL A 267 -20.34 -5.97 -17.25
N GLY A 268 -21.44 -6.69 -16.97
CA GLY A 268 -21.49 -7.81 -16.03
C GLY A 268 -20.50 -8.92 -16.38
N VAL A 269 -20.41 -9.32 -17.65
CA VAL A 269 -19.41 -10.30 -18.12
C VAL A 269 -17.98 -9.79 -17.88
N VAL A 270 -17.73 -8.51 -18.14
CA VAL A 270 -16.38 -7.91 -17.97
C VAL A 270 -15.99 -7.87 -16.49
N VAL A 271 -16.83 -7.33 -15.61
CA VAL A 271 -16.48 -7.19 -14.19
C VAL A 271 -16.41 -8.54 -13.48
N SER A 272 -17.16 -9.55 -13.93
CA SER A 272 -17.11 -10.90 -13.37
C SER A 272 -15.87 -11.68 -13.82
N LYS A 273 -15.47 -11.58 -15.10
CA LYS A 273 -14.27 -12.26 -15.63
C LYS A 273 -12.97 -11.49 -15.38
N PHE A 274 -13.05 -10.18 -15.20
CA PHE A 274 -11.89 -9.31 -14.97
C PHE A 274 -12.19 -8.17 -13.97
N PRO A 275 -12.34 -8.47 -12.67
CA PRO A 275 -12.69 -7.47 -11.65
C PRO A 275 -11.70 -6.29 -11.54
N TYR A 276 -10.43 -6.47 -11.91
CA TYR A 276 -9.43 -5.40 -11.89
C TYR A 276 -9.71 -4.25 -12.85
N VAL A 277 -10.63 -4.42 -13.81
CA VAL A 277 -11.12 -3.30 -14.65
C VAL A 277 -11.65 -2.16 -13.77
N LEU A 278 -12.21 -2.48 -12.60
CA LEU A 278 -12.72 -1.50 -11.64
C LEU A 278 -11.61 -0.62 -11.04
N LEU A 279 -10.36 -1.10 -11.04
CA LEU A 279 -9.19 -0.40 -10.51
C LEU A 279 -8.39 0.35 -11.58
N SER A 280 -8.74 0.19 -12.86
CA SER A 280 -8.04 0.85 -13.96
C SER A 280 -8.36 2.35 -14.00
N SER A 281 -7.41 3.19 -14.42
CA SER A 281 -7.70 4.63 -14.58
C SER A 281 -8.70 4.87 -15.72
N ASN A 282 -9.51 5.93 -15.61
CA ASN A 282 -10.48 6.29 -16.65
C ASN A 282 -9.76 6.62 -17.97
N GLN A 283 -8.69 7.41 -17.92
CA GLN A 283 -7.90 7.78 -19.10
C GLN A 283 -7.39 6.55 -19.87
N MET A 284 -6.82 5.56 -19.18
CA MET A 284 -6.34 4.31 -19.82
C MET A 284 -7.48 3.57 -20.52
N LEU A 285 -8.66 3.50 -19.90
CA LEU A 285 -9.82 2.83 -20.46
C LEU A 285 -10.36 3.59 -21.69
N GLN A 286 -10.40 4.93 -21.62
CA GLN A 286 -10.82 5.80 -22.71
C GLN A 286 -9.93 5.63 -23.95
N SER A 287 -8.61 5.70 -23.77
CA SER A 287 -7.68 5.50 -24.90
C SER A 287 -7.82 4.11 -25.51
N LYS A 288 -8.10 3.10 -24.69
CA LYS A 288 -8.37 1.73 -25.18
C LYS A 288 -9.69 1.63 -25.94
N SER A 289 -10.76 2.30 -25.51
CA SER A 289 -12.03 2.28 -26.26
C SER A 289 -11.93 3.03 -27.58
N GLU A 290 -11.24 4.18 -27.59
CA GLU A 290 -11.02 5.00 -28.79
C GLU A 290 -10.17 4.27 -29.83
N PHE A 291 -9.25 3.42 -29.40
CA PHE A 291 -8.53 2.57 -30.33
C PHE A 291 -9.37 1.36 -30.78
N LEU A 292 -9.90 0.59 -29.84
CA LEU A 292 -10.52 -0.70 -30.15
C LEU A 292 -11.82 -0.59 -30.96
N ILE A 293 -12.63 0.45 -30.73
CA ILE A 293 -13.95 0.57 -31.35
C ILE A 293 -13.85 1.27 -32.70
N PRO A 294 -13.50 2.57 -32.81
CA PRO A 294 -13.51 3.23 -34.11
C PRO A 294 -12.27 2.94 -34.97
N GLU A 295 -11.07 2.76 -34.40
CA GLU A 295 -9.85 2.54 -35.20
C GLU A 295 -9.68 1.08 -35.64
N VAL A 296 -9.88 0.12 -34.73
CA VAL A 296 -9.82 -1.32 -35.05
C VAL A 296 -11.15 -1.84 -35.62
N GLY A 297 -12.28 -1.18 -35.31
CA GLY A 297 -13.61 -1.60 -35.78
C GLY A 297 -14.24 -2.74 -34.98
N LEU A 298 -13.82 -2.98 -33.74
CA LEU A 298 -14.38 -4.08 -32.94
C LEU A 298 -15.74 -3.72 -32.35
N GLU A 299 -16.66 -4.69 -32.40
CA GLU A 299 -17.94 -4.58 -31.72
C GLU A 299 -17.78 -4.51 -30.19
N PRO A 300 -18.54 -3.66 -29.48
CA PRO A 300 -18.56 -3.63 -28.01
C PRO A 300 -18.71 -5.02 -27.37
N ALA A 301 -19.64 -5.83 -27.87
CA ALA A 301 -19.90 -7.19 -27.40
C ALA A 301 -18.66 -8.08 -27.52
N TYR A 302 -17.92 -7.97 -28.63
CA TYR A 302 -16.70 -8.74 -28.86
C TYR A 302 -15.65 -8.47 -27.77
N ILE A 303 -15.47 -7.19 -27.41
CA ILE A 303 -14.54 -6.75 -26.36
C ILE A 303 -15.01 -7.24 -24.99
N ALA A 304 -16.32 -7.14 -24.70
CA ALA A 304 -16.90 -7.55 -23.41
C ALA A 304 -16.65 -9.03 -23.10
N HIS A 305 -16.77 -9.89 -24.11
CA HIS A 305 -16.55 -11.34 -23.97
C HIS A 305 -15.07 -11.73 -23.88
N ARG A 306 -14.15 -10.79 -24.18
CA ARG A 306 -12.69 -10.97 -24.17
C ARG A 306 -12.00 -9.89 -23.31
N PRO A 307 -12.37 -9.76 -22.02
CA PRO A 307 -11.90 -8.65 -21.18
C PRO A 307 -10.39 -8.67 -20.92
N ALA A 308 -9.74 -9.83 -21.13
CA ALA A 308 -8.28 -9.94 -21.14
C ALA A 308 -7.60 -9.03 -22.18
N LEU A 309 -8.30 -8.60 -23.23
CA LEU A 309 -7.78 -7.61 -24.17
C LEU A 309 -7.39 -6.30 -23.46
N LEU A 310 -8.14 -5.92 -22.41
CA LEU A 310 -7.90 -4.72 -21.63
C LEU A 310 -6.70 -4.83 -20.68
N LEU A 311 -6.10 -6.01 -20.51
CA LEU A 311 -4.87 -6.20 -19.73
C LEU A 311 -3.62 -5.75 -20.49
N TYR A 312 -3.63 -5.83 -21.81
CA TYR A 312 -2.43 -5.61 -22.62
C TYR A 312 -2.11 -4.12 -22.75
N SER A 313 -0.83 -3.83 -23.03
CA SER A 313 -0.37 -2.47 -23.32
C SER A 313 -0.98 -1.99 -24.63
N LEU A 314 -1.55 -0.78 -24.60
CA LEU A 314 -2.11 -0.17 -25.80
C LEU A 314 -1.01 0.09 -26.83
N GLU A 315 0.01 0.85 -26.44
CA GLU A 315 1.12 1.24 -27.31
C GLU A 315 2.11 0.09 -27.57
N GLY A 316 2.45 -0.69 -26.55
CA GLY A 316 3.50 -1.71 -26.67
C GLY A 316 3.03 -3.07 -27.19
N ARG A 317 1.73 -3.27 -27.44
CA ARG A 317 1.22 -4.56 -27.90
C ARG A 317 -0.02 -4.49 -28.78
N MET A 318 -1.06 -3.76 -28.36
CA MET A 318 -2.33 -3.75 -29.10
C MET A 318 -2.18 -3.05 -30.46
N LYS A 319 -1.68 -1.81 -30.48
CA LYS A 319 -1.43 -1.04 -31.69
C LYS A 319 -0.42 -1.69 -32.64
N PRO A 320 0.80 -2.09 -32.21
CA PRO A 320 1.78 -2.71 -33.10
C PRO A 320 1.24 -3.95 -33.82
N ARG A 321 0.50 -4.79 -33.09
CA ARG A 321 -0.07 -6.02 -33.67
C ARG A 321 -1.26 -5.74 -34.57
N TYR A 322 -2.04 -4.71 -34.29
CA TYR A 322 -3.08 -4.24 -35.22
C TYR A 322 -2.47 -3.77 -36.53
N TYR A 323 -1.43 -2.93 -36.48
CA TYR A 323 -0.78 -2.40 -37.67
C TYR A 323 -0.12 -3.48 -38.51
N VAL A 324 0.55 -4.47 -37.90
CA VAL A 324 1.05 -5.65 -38.61
C VAL A 324 -0.08 -6.39 -39.32
N LEU A 325 -1.19 -6.70 -38.62
CA LEU A 325 -2.31 -7.41 -39.23
C LEU A 325 -2.93 -6.62 -40.39
N LYS A 326 -3.09 -5.30 -40.22
CA LYS A 326 -3.64 -4.41 -41.24
C LYS A 326 -2.73 -4.34 -42.46
N PHE A 327 -1.43 -4.15 -42.26
CA PHE A 327 -0.42 -4.17 -43.33
C PHE A 327 -0.45 -5.49 -44.11
N LEU A 328 -0.41 -6.63 -43.42
CA LEU A 328 -0.43 -7.93 -44.08
C LEU A 328 -1.73 -8.15 -44.88
N LYS A 329 -2.87 -7.70 -44.35
CA LYS A 329 -4.16 -7.81 -45.03
C LYS A 329 -4.21 -6.95 -46.29
N GLU A 330 -3.80 -5.68 -46.22
CA GLU A 330 -3.81 -4.76 -47.36
C GLU A 330 -2.82 -5.18 -48.47
N ASN A 331 -1.75 -5.88 -48.11
CA ASN A 331 -0.78 -6.42 -49.06
C ASN A 331 -1.10 -7.85 -49.55
N GLY A 332 -2.26 -8.40 -49.20
CA GLY A 332 -2.66 -9.76 -49.62
C GLY A 332 -1.80 -10.89 -49.04
N LEU A 333 -1.04 -10.61 -47.97
CA LEU A 333 -0.15 -11.56 -47.29
C LEU A 333 -0.86 -12.35 -46.18
N LEU A 334 -2.14 -12.04 -45.90
CA LEU A 334 -2.94 -12.69 -44.88
C LEU A 334 -4.20 -13.30 -45.52
N ASP A 335 -4.24 -14.64 -45.57
CA ASP A 335 -5.24 -15.41 -46.32
C ASP A 335 -6.67 -15.28 -45.78
N HIS A 336 -6.84 -15.00 -44.47
CA HIS A 336 -8.14 -14.90 -43.80
C HIS A 336 -8.17 -13.83 -42.72
N ASP A 337 -9.38 -13.34 -42.41
CA ASP A 337 -9.65 -12.48 -41.25
C ASP A 337 -9.30 -13.23 -39.96
N ARG A 338 -8.09 -13.00 -39.47
CA ARG A 338 -7.65 -13.55 -38.19
C ARG A 338 -8.22 -12.70 -37.06
N ASP A 339 -8.90 -13.38 -36.14
CA ASP A 339 -9.43 -12.78 -34.92
C ASP A 339 -8.35 -11.93 -34.21
N TYR A 340 -8.64 -10.63 -34.06
CA TYR A 340 -7.68 -9.65 -33.53
C TYR A 340 -7.20 -10.01 -32.11
N TYR A 341 -8.11 -10.43 -31.23
CA TYR A 341 -7.75 -10.88 -29.89
C TYR A 341 -6.78 -12.06 -29.92
N ASN A 342 -6.97 -13.03 -30.83
CA ASN A 342 -6.09 -14.17 -30.98
C ASN A 342 -4.68 -13.78 -31.39
N ALA A 343 -4.48 -12.67 -32.10
CA ALA A 343 -3.15 -12.14 -32.38
C ALA A 343 -2.55 -11.40 -31.17
N VAL A 344 -3.35 -10.57 -30.50
CA VAL A 344 -2.91 -9.80 -29.33
C VAL A 344 -2.55 -10.70 -28.14
N LYS A 345 -3.26 -11.82 -27.95
CA LYS A 345 -3.03 -12.72 -26.80
C LYS A 345 -1.73 -13.52 -26.89
N LEU A 346 -1.12 -13.66 -28.07
CA LEU A 346 0.07 -14.49 -28.25
C LEU A 346 1.27 -13.97 -27.47
N ALA A 347 2.11 -14.89 -27.00
CA ALA A 347 3.45 -14.54 -26.55
C ALA A 347 4.24 -13.92 -27.70
N GLU A 348 5.20 -13.05 -27.37
CA GLU A 348 5.94 -12.26 -28.34
C GLU A 348 6.60 -13.12 -29.43
N LYS A 349 7.40 -14.11 -29.00
CA LYS A 349 8.05 -15.07 -29.89
C LYS A 349 7.06 -15.74 -30.85
N VAL A 350 5.91 -16.18 -30.33
CA VAL A 350 4.88 -16.87 -31.14
C VAL A 350 4.19 -15.92 -32.12
N PHE A 351 4.03 -14.64 -31.76
CA PHE A 351 3.49 -13.64 -32.67
C PHE A 351 4.46 -13.39 -33.84
N VAL A 352 5.74 -13.17 -33.55
CA VAL A 352 6.78 -12.95 -34.56
C VAL A 352 6.90 -14.14 -35.51
N GLU A 353 6.97 -15.37 -34.98
CA GLU A 353 7.05 -16.60 -35.78
C GLU A 353 5.86 -16.78 -36.73
N LYS A 354 4.66 -16.33 -36.33
CA LYS A 354 3.42 -16.53 -37.10
C LYS A 354 3.09 -15.41 -38.06
N PHE A 355 3.43 -14.18 -37.73
CA PHE A 355 2.96 -12.99 -38.46
C PHE A 355 4.09 -12.16 -39.06
N ILE A 356 5.35 -12.41 -38.71
CA ILE A 356 6.48 -11.61 -39.21
C ILE A 356 7.42 -12.49 -40.01
N CYS A 357 7.94 -13.58 -39.42
CA CYS A 357 8.89 -14.49 -40.08
C CYS A 357 8.43 -15.00 -41.47
N PRO A 358 7.16 -15.41 -41.68
CA PRO A 358 6.71 -15.93 -42.97
C PRO A 358 6.73 -14.91 -44.10
N HIS A 359 6.84 -13.61 -43.79
CA HIS A 359 6.74 -12.52 -44.75
C HIS A 359 8.04 -11.71 -44.86
N GLN A 360 9.16 -12.20 -44.33
CA GLN A 360 10.43 -11.46 -44.34
C GLN A 360 10.94 -11.17 -45.76
N GLU A 361 10.72 -12.06 -46.72
CA GLU A 361 11.12 -11.86 -48.11
C GLU A 361 10.17 -10.90 -48.85
N ALA A 362 8.87 -11.01 -48.60
CA ALA A 362 7.84 -10.18 -49.23
C ALA A 362 7.72 -8.77 -48.63
N ALA A 363 8.12 -8.58 -47.36
CA ALA A 363 8.00 -7.33 -46.62
C ALA A 363 9.25 -7.08 -45.74
N LEU A 364 10.37 -6.73 -46.39
CA LEU A 364 11.69 -6.57 -45.77
C LEU A 364 11.74 -5.58 -44.59
N HIS A 365 10.82 -4.60 -44.55
CA HIS A 365 10.76 -3.59 -43.48
C HIS A 365 9.89 -4.03 -42.28
N LEU A 366 9.05 -5.05 -42.42
CA LEU A 366 8.02 -5.41 -41.43
C LEU A 366 8.57 -5.67 -40.02
N THR A 367 9.74 -6.32 -39.92
CA THR A 367 10.38 -6.59 -38.63
C THR A 367 10.82 -5.29 -37.96
N LYS A 368 11.48 -4.39 -38.70
CA LYS A 368 11.96 -3.11 -38.17
C LYS A 368 10.79 -2.19 -37.79
N ASP A 369 9.75 -2.17 -38.62
CA ASP A 369 8.56 -1.37 -38.37
C ASP A 369 7.79 -1.87 -37.16
N TYR A 370 7.67 -3.19 -36.98
CA TYR A 370 7.08 -3.75 -35.77
C TYR A 370 7.89 -3.42 -34.50
N ASP A 371 9.21 -3.51 -34.56
CA ASP A 371 10.09 -3.17 -33.42
C ASP A 371 9.99 -1.69 -33.05
N ALA A 372 9.92 -0.79 -34.04
CA ALA A 372 9.70 0.64 -33.83
C ALA A 372 8.30 0.90 -33.25
N ALA A 373 7.26 0.24 -33.80
CA ALA A 373 5.90 0.33 -33.28
C ALA A 373 5.79 -0.11 -31.81
N CYS A 374 6.48 -1.18 -31.42
CA CYS A 374 6.51 -1.64 -30.03
C CYS A 374 7.14 -0.63 -29.06
N LYS A 375 7.95 0.31 -29.57
CA LYS A 375 8.53 1.42 -28.80
C LYS A 375 7.65 2.69 -28.80
N GLY A 376 6.49 2.63 -29.46
CA GLY A 376 5.55 3.75 -29.58
C GLY A 376 5.84 4.70 -30.75
N GLU A 377 6.76 4.32 -31.64
CA GLU A 377 6.98 5.05 -32.89
C GLU A 377 5.93 4.64 -33.92
N MET A 378 5.60 5.51 -34.87
CA MET A 378 4.69 5.16 -35.96
C MET A 378 5.46 5.04 -37.28
N PRO A 379 5.78 3.81 -37.74
CA PRO A 379 6.54 3.58 -38.97
C PRO A 379 5.75 3.99 -40.21
N THR A 380 6.42 4.52 -41.23
CA THR A 380 5.76 5.06 -42.43
C THR A 380 4.84 4.06 -43.11
N ASN A 381 5.22 2.77 -43.15
CA ASN A 381 4.44 1.71 -43.79
C ASN A 381 3.20 1.28 -42.98
N PHE A 382 3.05 1.76 -41.75
CA PHE A 382 1.86 1.58 -40.92
C PHE A 382 0.93 2.81 -40.93
N ARG A 383 1.17 3.81 -41.80
CA ARG A 383 0.20 4.88 -42.10
C ARG A 383 -0.75 4.36 -43.15
N PHE A 384 -1.93 3.96 -42.72
CA PHE A 384 -3.02 3.54 -43.60
C PHE A 384 -3.91 4.74 -43.90
N THR A 385 -4.21 4.98 -45.18
CA THR A 385 -5.05 6.10 -45.65
C THR A 385 -6.53 5.78 -45.60
#